data_AF-A0A353J5Y8-F1
#
_entry.id   AF-A0A353J5Y8-F1
#
_cell.length_a   1.000
_cell.length_b   1.000
_cell.length_c   1.000
_cell.angle_alpha   90.00
_cell.angle_beta   90.00
_cell.angle_gamma   90.00
#
_symmetry.space_group_name_H-M   'P 1'
#
loop_
_entity.id
_entity.type
_entity.pdbx_description
1 polymer ?
#
loop_
_entity_poly.entity_id
_entity_poly.type
_entity_poly.pdbx_seq_one_letter_code
_entity_poly.pdbx_strand_id
1 'polypeptide(L)'
;MIQQDSIIIKGTVQRGLGQGRQLGWPTANLTYEAVIPPPAPGVYAGWVDTQEKRYRAAIIVGARPQNPPLVEAHILEFEGDLVGALITCTLVKFISALEELKNNEALKNKISRDIEAVKNCVMN
;
A
#
# COMPACT_ATOMS: atom_id res chain seq x y z
N MET A 1 18.15 21.06 3.47
CA MET A 1 17.66 19.68 3.58
C MET A 1 16.33 19.65 2.87
N ILE A 2 16.27 19.08 1.66
CA ILE A 2 15.04 19.05 0.87
C ILE A 2 14.21 17.90 1.43
N GLN A 3 13.10 18.25 2.07
CA GLN A 3 12.05 17.34 2.51
C GLN A 3 11.52 16.67 1.23
N GLN A 4 11.71 15.35 1.08
CA GLN A 4 11.24 14.63 -0.11
C GLN A 4 9.71 14.72 -0.19
N ASP A 5 9.20 15.11 -1.35
CA ASP A 5 7.78 15.21 -1.66
C ASP A 5 7.09 13.85 -1.44
N SER A 6 6.47 13.68 -0.26
CA SER A 6 5.68 12.49 0.03
C SER A 6 4.22 12.75 -0.29
N ILE A 7 3.55 11.76 -0.88
CA ILE A 7 2.13 11.84 -1.18
C ILE A 7 1.37 11.26 0.01
N ILE A 8 0.43 12.02 0.56
CA ILE A 8 -0.39 11.62 1.69
C ILE A 8 -1.79 11.29 1.21
N ILE A 9 -2.25 10.09 1.55
CA ILE A 9 -3.58 9.57 1.22
C ILE A 9 -4.29 9.25 2.52
N LYS A 10 -5.43 9.89 2.77
CA LYS A 10 -6.27 9.65 3.94
C LYS A 10 -7.57 9.00 3.50
N GLY A 11 -7.97 7.93 4.18
CA GLY A 11 -9.17 7.20 3.82
C GLY A 11 -9.65 6.24 4.90
N THR A 12 -10.91 5.85 4.80
CA THR A 12 -11.50 4.82 5.66
C THR A 12 -11.24 3.45 5.07
N VAL A 13 -10.73 2.53 5.89
CA VAL A 13 -10.49 1.15 5.48
C VAL A 13 -11.81 0.45 5.21
N GLN A 14 -11.90 -0.15 4.03
CA GLN A 14 -13.03 -0.94 3.55
C GLN A 14 -12.67 -2.43 3.56
N ARG A 15 -13.71 -3.27 3.62
CA ARG A 15 -13.54 -4.71 3.43
C ARG A 15 -13.27 -5.01 1.95
N GLY A 16 -12.10 -5.56 1.66
CA GLY A 16 -11.72 -6.02 0.33
C GLY A 16 -12.19 -7.45 0.01
N LEU A 17 -11.75 -7.96 -1.15
CA LEU A 17 -12.00 -9.35 -1.59
C LEU A 17 -11.18 -10.40 -0.82
N GLY A 18 -10.23 -9.98 0.03
CA GLY A 18 -9.42 -10.87 0.85
C GLY A 18 -8.37 -11.69 0.10
N GLN A 19 -8.08 -11.36 -1.16
CA GLN A 19 -7.12 -12.10 -2.00
C GLN A 19 -5.70 -12.07 -1.40
N GLY A 20 -5.25 -10.89 -0.94
CA GLY A 20 -3.95 -10.77 -0.27
C GLY A 20 -3.82 -11.70 0.94
N ARG A 21 -4.87 -11.80 1.77
CA ARG A 21 -4.91 -12.72 2.92
C ARG A 21 -4.78 -14.19 2.50
N GLN A 22 -5.43 -14.61 1.41
CA GLN A 22 -5.29 -15.98 0.87
C GLN A 22 -3.87 -16.28 0.36
N LEU A 23 -3.13 -15.26 -0.06
CA LEU A 23 -1.75 -15.38 -0.52
C LEU A 23 -0.70 -15.26 0.59
N GLY A 24 -1.09 -14.82 1.80
CA GLY A 24 -0.20 -14.63 2.95
C GLY A 24 0.17 -13.17 3.24
N TRP A 25 -0.38 -12.21 2.49
CA TRP A 25 -0.12 -10.77 2.62
C TRP A 25 -1.43 -9.99 2.75
N PRO A 26 -2.05 -9.98 3.94
CA PRO A 26 -3.30 -9.24 4.15
C PRO A 26 -3.10 -7.76 3.85
N THR A 27 -4.08 -7.14 3.18
CA THR A 27 -4.09 -5.72 2.84
C THR A 27 -5.28 -5.00 3.48
N ALA A 28 -5.04 -3.77 3.94
CA ALA A 28 -6.10 -2.81 4.22
C ALA A 28 -6.43 -2.06 2.93
N ASN A 29 -7.71 -1.98 2.58
CA ASN A 29 -8.16 -1.35 1.34
C ASN A 29 -8.73 0.04 1.66
N LEU A 30 -8.16 1.10 1.12
CA LEU A 30 -8.57 2.48 1.39
C LEU A 30 -9.14 3.11 0.13
N THR A 31 -10.37 3.60 0.22
CA THR A 31 -10.91 4.54 -0.76
C THR A 31 -10.62 5.96 -0.31
N TYR A 32 -10.22 6.83 -1.23
CA TYR A 32 -9.82 8.22 -0.93
C TYR A 32 -10.26 9.17 -2.03
N GLU A 33 -10.31 10.47 -1.73
CA GLU A 33 -10.51 11.51 -2.73
C GLU A 33 -9.29 11.62 -3.64
N ALA A 34 -9.50 11.80 -4.95
CA ALA A 34 -8.40 11.84 -5.90
C ALA A 34 -7.36 12.92 -5.53
N VAL A 35 -6.08 12.56 -5.55
CA VAL A 35 -4.95 13.49 -5.40
C VAL A 35 -4.54 14.00 -6.78
N ILE A 36 -4.15 15.28 -6.88
CA ILE A 36 -3.73 15.92 -8.13
C ILE A 36 -2.31 16.49 -7.96
N PRO A 37 -1.32 16.05 -8.77
CA PRO A 37 -1.39 14.93 -9.71
C PRO A 37 -1.50 13.58 -8.97
N PRO A 38 -2.13 12.55 -9.58
CA PRO A 38 -2.22 11.24 -8.94
C PRO A 38 -0.84 10.57 -8.86
N PRO A 39 -0.56 9.77 -7.81
CA PRO A 39 0.63 8.95 -7.76
C PRO A 39 0.67 7.96 -8.93
N ALA A 40 1.88 7.62 -9.38
CA ALA A 40 2.07 6.60 -10.39
C ALA A 40 1.56 5.23 -9.90
N PRO A 41 0.90 4.42 -10.75
CA PRO A 41 0.59 3.03 -10.45
C PRO A 41 1.83 2.23 -10.05
N GLY A 42 1.78 1.56 -8.90
CA GLY A 42 2.95 0.87 -8.39
C GLY A 42 2.89 0.48 -6.92
N VAL A 43 3.98 -0.15 -6.48
CA VAL A 43 4.26 -0.46 -5.08
C VAL A 43 5.19 0.61 -4.52
N TYR A 44 4.86 1.10 -3.34
CA TYR A 44 5.61 2.10 -2.60
C TYR A 44 5.99 1.54 -1.23
N ALA A 45 7.21 1.86 -0.77
CA ALA A 45 7.51 1.84 0.65
C ALA A 45 6.93 3.12 1.27
N GLY A 46 6.26 2.97 2.40
CA GLY A 46 5.66 4.10 3.07
C GLY A 46 5.24 3.82 4.50
N TRP A 47 4.47 4.76 5.03
CA TRP A 47 3.95 4.73 6.39
C TRP A 47 2.43 4.59 6.39
N VAL A 48 1.91 3.85 7.36
CA VAL A 48 0.49 3.85 7.73
C VAL A 48 0.36 4.35 9.15
N ASP A 49 -0.32 5.48 9.32
CA ASP A 49 -0.72 6.02 10.61
C ASP A 49 -2.10 5.50 10.99
N THR A 50 -2.17 4.72 12.06
CA THR A 50 -3.42 4.35 12.73
C THR A 50 -3.66 5.27 13.93
N GLN A 51 -4.73 5.05 14.69
CA GLN A 51 -4.95 5.78 15.95
C GLN A 51 -3.92 5.44 17.03
N GLU A 52 -3.28 4.27 16.95
CA GLU A 52 -2.39 3.77 17.99
C GLU A 52 -0.93 4.14 17.71
N LYS A 53 -0.45 3.85 16.49
CA LYS A 53 0.93 4.13 16.11
C LYS A 53 1.09 4.13 14.59
N ARG A 54 2.29 4.54 14.18
CA ARG A 54 2.77 4.50 12.81
C ARG A 54 3.44 3.15 12.52
N TYR A 55 3.13 2.58 11.36
CA TYR A 55 3.69 1.33 10.87
C TYR A 55 4.33 1.51 9.51
N ARG A 56 5.37 0.72 9.22
CA ARG A 56 5.88 0.59 7.85
C ARG A 56 4.90 -0.23 7.03
N ALA A 57 4.74 0.10 5.75
CA ALA A 57 3.85 -0.62 4.86
C ALA A 57 4.38 -0.70 3.43
N ALA A 58 4.02 -1.79 2.76
CA ALA A 58 4.00 -1.84 1.30
C ALA A 58 2.64 -1.29 0.84
N ILE A 59 2.66 -0.16 0.13
CA ILE A 59 1.48 0.57 -0.30
C ILE A 59 1.34 0.42 -1.81
N ILE A 60 0.23 -0.13 -2.25
CA ILE A 60 -0.08 -0.38 -3.65
C ILE A 60 -1.07 0.69 -4.11
N VAL A 61 -0.62 1.52 -5.04
CA VAL A 61 -1.47 2.45 -5.80
C VAL A 61 -1.87 1.75 -7.09
N GLY A 62 -3.18 1.64 -7.32
CA GLY A 62 -3.77 0.70 -8.28
C GLY A 62 -3.21 0.69 -9.71
N ALA A 63 -3.48 -0.40 -10.44
CA ALA A 63 -3.10 -0.62 -11.85
C ALA A 63 -4.05 0.02 -12.88
N ARG A 64 -5.26 0.40 -12.48
CA ARG A 64 -6.32 0.91 -13.35
C ARG A 64 -7.09 2.03 -12.66
N PRO A 65 -7.63 3.02 -13.40
CA PRO A 65 -8.50 4.04 -12.84
C PRO A 65 -9.73 3.38 -12.21
N GLN A 66 -9.91 3.56 -10.90
CA GLN A 66 -11.12 3.20 -10.16
C GLN A 66 -11.78 4.48 -9.65
N ASN A 67 -13.11 4.49 -9.55
CA ASN A 67 -13.86 5.59 -8.97
C ASN A 67 -14.79 5.03 -7.87
N PRO A 68 -14.49 5.25 -6.58
CA PRO A 68 -13.37 6.04 -6.05
C PRO A 68 -11.99 5.36 -6.21
N PRO A 69 -10.89 6.14 -6.25
CA PRO A 69 -9.52 5.62 -6.21
C PRO A 69 -9.29 4.69 -5.01
N LEU A 70 -8.52 3.63 -5.23
CA LEU A 70 -8.20 2.60 -4.23
C LEU A 70 -6.69 2.52 -3.99
N VAL A 71 -6.31 2.45 -2.72
CA VAL A 71 -4.98 2.02 -2.28
C VAL A 71 -5.11 0.76 -1.45
N GLU A 72 -4.19 -0.18 -1.63
CA GLU A 72 -4.04 -1.34 -0.74
C GLU A 72 -2.77 -1.19 0.08
N ALA A 73 -2.83 -1.37 1.39
CA ALA A 73 -1.68 -1.30 2.29
C ALA A 73 -1.46 -2.64 2.98
N HIS A 74 -0.34 -3.29 2.69
CA HIS A 74 0.17 -4.39 3.50
C HIS A 74 1.02 -3.81 4.62
N ILE A 75 0.46 -3.76 5.82
CA ILE A 75 1.08 -3.17 7.01
C ILE A 75 2.03 -4.20 7.63
N LEU A 76 3.30 -3.85 7.74
CA LEU A 76 4.32 -4.75 8.27
C LEU A 76 4.15 -4.88 9.78
N GLU A 77 4.26 -6.13 10.27
CA GLU A 77 4.21 -6.47 11.71
C GLU A 77 2.90 -6.01 12.39
N PHE A 78 1.83 -5.86 11.62
CA PHE A 78 0.51 -5.54 12.13
C PHE A 78 -0.38 -6.78 12.17
N GLU A 79 -1.00 -6.98 13.32
CA GLU A 79 -2.06 -7.96 13.52
C GLU A 79 -3.31 -7.22 14.03
N GLY A 80 -4.46 -7.49 13.42
CA GLY A 80 -5.71 -6.84 13.81
C GLY A 80 -6.69 -6.66 12.64
N ASP A 81 -7.78 -5.96 12.93
CA ASP A 81 -8.76 -5.52 11.94
C ASP A 81 -8.85 -4.00 11.97
N LEU A 82 -8.70 -3.37 10.80
CA LEU A 82 -8.82 -1.93 10.64
C LEU A 82 -10.09 -1.52 9.89
N VAL A 83 -10.97 -2.46 9.52
CA VAL A 83 -12.20 -2.13 8.79
C VAL A 83 -13.01 -1.06 9.53
N GLY A 84 -13.36 0.01 8.82
CA GLY A 84 -14.05 1.17 9.37
C GLY A 84 -13.14 2.22 10.01
N ALA A 85 -11.86 1.92 10.25
CA ALA A 85 -10.92 2.89 10.80
C ALA A 85 -10.49 3.91 9.73
N LEU A 86 -10.33 5.16 10.15
CA LEU A 86 -9.70 6.22 9.37
C LEU A 86 -8.19 6.13 9.57
N ILE A 87 -7.44 5.92 8.48
CA ILE A 87 -5.98 5.83 8.51
C ILE A 87 -5.36 6.76 7.47
N THR A 88 -4.06 7.02 7.62
CA THR A 88 -3.29 7.83 6.68
C THR A 88 -2.13 7.03 6.11
N CYS A 89 -2.04 6.96 4.79
CA CYS A 89 -0.95 6.35 4.04
C CYS A 89 -0.01 7.46 3.53
N THR A 90 1.27 7.39 3.86
CA THR A 90 2.32 8.29 3.33
C THR A 90 3.20 7.50 2.38
N LEU A 91 3.20 7.87 1.10
CA LEU A 91 4.02 7.24 0.05
C LEU A 91 5.39 7.90 0.06
N VAL A 92 6.44 7.13 0.39
CA VAL A 92 7.81 7.67 0.58
C VAL A 92 8.70 7.33 -0.61
N LYS A 93 8.73 6.07 -1.04
CA LYS A 93 9.62 5.62 -2.11
C LYS A 93 8.93 4.67 -3.05
N PHE A 94 8.99 4.93 -4.35
CA PHE A 94 8.57 3.99 -5.38
C PHE A 94 9.50 2.78 -5.40
N ILE A 95 8.94 1.57 -5.33
CA ILE A 95 9.67 0.30 -5.31
C ILE A 95 9.63 -0.35 -6.69
N SER A 96 8.43 -0.43 -7.29
CA SER A 96 8.26 -1.09 -8.58
C SER A 96 6.92 -0.72 -9.22
N ALA A 97 6.86 -0.79 -10.55
CA ALA A 97 5.60 -0.75 -11.28
C ALA A 97 4.77 -2.02 -11.04
N LEU A 98 3.48 -1.95 -11.39
CA LEU A 98 2.61 -3.12 -11.41
C LEU A 98 2.85 -3.91 -12.70
N GLU A 99 2.79 -5.24 -12.59
CA GLU A 99 3.12 -6.17 -13.67
C GLU A 99 1.96 -7.14 -13.90
N GLU A 100 1.65 -7.42 -15.18
CA GLU A 100 0.75 -8.53 -15.53
C GLU A 100 1.52 -9.85 -15.45
N LEU A 101 1.17 -10.68 -14.49
CA LEU A 101 1.86 -11.93 -14.20
C LEU A 101 1.03 -13.12 -14.67
N LYS A 102 1.71 -14.09 -15.31
CA LYS A 102 1.06 -15.19 -16.05
C LYS A 102 0.52 -16.30 -15.15
N ASN A 103 0.93 -16.38 -13.89
CA ASN A 103 0.50 -17.40 -12.94
C ASN A 103 0.69 -16.96 -11.47
N ASN A 104 0.11 -17.76 -10.56
CA ASN A 104 0.15 -17.50 -9.12
C ASN A 104 1.56 -17.56 -8.51
N GLU A 105 2.46 -18.38 -9.05
CA GLU A 105 3.84 -18.48 -8.55
C GLU A 105 4.62 -17.20 -8.84
N ALA A 106 4.54 -16.70 -10.07
CA ALA A 106 5.13 -15.43 -10.46
C ALA A 106 4.58 -14.27 -9.61
N LEU A 107 3.28 -14.27 -9.34
CA LEU A 107 2.64 -13.29 -8.44
C LEU A 107 3.23 -13.33 -7.03
N LYS A 108 3.30 -14.52 -6.41
CA LYS A 108 3.90 -14.69 -5.08
C LYS A 108 5.35 -14.25 -5.04
N ASN A 109 6.13 -14.58 -6.06
CA ASN A 109 7.54 -14.19 -6.15
C ASN A 109 7.71 -12.68 -6.31
N LYS A 110 6.83 -12.00 -7.06
CA LYS A 110 6.83 -10.54 -7.17
C LYS A 110 6.51 -9.89 -5.83
N ILE A 111 5.40 -10.29 -5.20
CA ILE A 111 4.97 -9.74 -3.91
C ILE A 111 6.06 -9.92 -2.83
N SER A 112 6.66 -11.11 -2.75
CA SER A 112 7.73 -11.40 -1.80
C SER A 112 8.94 -10.47 -2.01
N ARG A 113 9.41 -10.29 -3.25
CA ARG A 113 10.51 -9.38 -3.58
C ARG A 113 10.19 -7.93 -3.24
N ASP A 114 8.99 -7.48 -3.53
CA ASP A 114 8.58 -6.09 -3.24
C ASP A 114 8.53 -5.83 -1.74
N ILE A 115 7.98 -6.76 -0.96
CA ILE A 115 7.92 -6.65 0.50
C ILE A 115 9.32 -6.65 1.10
N GLU A 116 10.21 -7.49 0.59
CA GLU A 116 11.60 -7.52 1.04
C GLU A 116 12.32 -6.20 0.70
N ALA A 117 12.08 -5.63 -0.49
CA ALA A 117 12.60 -4.32 -0.84
C ALA A 117 12.03 -3.22 0.06
N VAL A 118 10.74 -3.28 0.42
CA VAL A 118 10.11 -2.34 1.36
C VAL A 118 10.74 -2.46 2.75
N LYS A 119 10.96 -3.68 3.26
CA LYS A 119 11.61 -3.93 4.56
C LYS A 119 13.03 -3.40 4.62
N ASN A 120 13.77 -3.46 3.52
CA ASN A 120 15.14 -2.94 3.42
C ASN A 120 15.21 -1.46 3.00
N CYS A 121 14.07 -0.83 2.67
CA CYS A 121 14.02 0.57 2.29
C CYS A 121 14.20 1.47 3.51
N VAL A 122 15.25 2.29 3.49
CA VAL A 122 15.43 3.41 4.43
C VAL A 122 14.42 4.50 4.06
N MET A 123 13.53 4.82 5.01
CA MET A 123 12.53 5.88 4.89
C MET A 123 12.93 6.99 5.86
N ASN A 124 13.40 8.12 5.31
CA ASN A 124 13.79 9.31 6.06
C ASN A 124 12.65 10.34 6.10
#